data_AF-A0A4Q7UGZ2-F1
#
_entry.id   AF-A0A4Q7UGZ2-F1
#
_cell.length_a   1.000
_cell.length_b   1.000
_cell.length_c   1.000
_cell.angle_alpha   90.00
_cell.angle_beta   90.00
_cell.angle_gamma   90.00
#
_symmetry.space_group_name_H-M   'P 1'
#
loop_
_entity.id
_entity.type
_entity.pdbx_description
1 polymer ?
#
loop_
_entity_poly.entity_id
_entity_poly.type
_entity_poly.pdbx_seq_one_letter_code
_entity_poly.pdbx_strand_id
1 'polypeptide(L)'
;MSLNRWFNDTVYGMPPFLDLLTVSPDLLALGEPTHGESAFLQLRNDAFLALAEHGYRSIALESDRAAGLIADEFVQGGDVPLDQALTEGFSHGFGAAPANRDLLLRMREWNTGRPAAERLTFHGFDAPVEMESAPSPRHHLDQVCHFLDLDRSAEIDDLIGDEARWRDPAAIWEPGRSVGRSTEAQRLRVIADEMLTELYLRAPWKSAGWPAAFVHATAAVALLRYHAAAAAPLAQDERFARLAGVRDALMAENLLAIRAAEAHRGPTLVFAHNTHLQRHPSTMTLAGTEMTWAGAGAIVASLLGDRYAVIVGSLGASPALGIEPPAASTYEGRLQQETDLPRYLPASDIGAAEQRTHDYRYFPLDRATIEHADAVLHIPTGVDAAVLADRIVALPGVEQVVASEEDGSPEAAWGDRFFFVGPDRRQPFATIVERDVPGFDEASQLDRPGVFRLNLDLGRAEFERLFGFPPKAFEEHRHEFDFARLDTVSPHPGYALYGFASIVMPGPQLLPEIDRLLAIAHGRAADRDDRAARRATHPQSGA
;
A
#
# COMPACT_ATOMS: atom_id res chain seq x y z
N MET A 1 -8.31 -21.89 16.31
CA MET A 1 -9.07 -21.36 15.16
C MET A 1 -9.45 -19.94 15.54
N SER A 2 -8.71 -18.93 15.06
CA SER A 2 -8.96 -17.53 15.47
C SER A 2 -10.18 -16.98 14.72
N LEU A 3 -10.90 -16.04 15.36
CA LEU A 3 -12.09 -15.38 14.82
C LEU A 3 -11.84 -14.74 13.43
N ASN A 4 -10.61 -14.29 13.15
CA ASN A 4 -10.20 -13.72 11.87
C ASN A 4 -10.37 -14.70 10.70
N ARG A 5 -10.27 -16.02 10.94
CA ARG A 5 -10.45 -17.01 9.88
C ARG A 5 -11.91 -17.14 9.45
N TRP A 6 -12.85 -17.01 10.38
CA TRP A 6 -14.28 -17.14 10.09
C TRP A 6 -14.86 -15.90 9.41
N PHE A 7 -14.35 -14.71 9.72
CA PHE A 7 -14.73 -13.47 9.03
C PHE A 7 -14.19 -13.41 7.59
N ASN A 8 -12.93 -13.84 7.37
CA ASN A 8 -12.36 -13.94 6.02
C ASN A 8 -13.14 -14.91 5.12
N ASP A 9 -13.67 -16.00 5.67
CA ASP A 9 -14.40 -17.01 4.89
C ASP A 9 -15.83 -16.57 4.50
N THR A 10 -16.42 -15.57 5.17
CA THR A 10 -17.86 -15.28 5.03
C THR A 10 -18.19 -13.94 4.38
N VAL A 11 -17.25 -12.98 4.28
CA VAL A 11 -17.58 -11.62 3.78
C VAL A 11 -16.67 -11.09 2.66
N TYR A 12 -15.37 -11.37 2.57
CA TYR A 12 -14.57 -10.96 1.40
C TYR A 12 -13.38 -11.88 1.17
N GLY A 13 -13.30 -12.44 -0.04
CA GLY A 13 -12.14 -13.18 -0.49
C GLY A 13 -11.86 -12.90 -1.95
N MET A 14 -10.63 -12.50 -2.25
CA MET A 14 -10.03 -12.68 -3.56
C MET A 14 -9.94 -14.17 -4.01
N PRO A 15 -10.06 -15.23 -3.15
CA PRO A 15 -10.30 -16.61 -3.62
C PRO A 15 -11.49 -16.77 -4.59
N PRO A 16 -12.70 -16.21 -4.31
CA PRO A 16 -13.76 -16.07 -5.30
C PRO A 16 -13.35 -15.47 -6.65
N PHE A 17 -12.35 -14.58 -6.70
CA PHE A 17 -11.90 -13.97 -7.95
C PHE A 17 -10.94 -14.85 -8.75
N LEU A 18 -10.04 -15.62 -8.12
CA LEU A 18 -9.26 -16.59 -8.89
C LEU A 18 -10.17 -17.59 -9.61
N ASP A 19 -11.33 -17.90 -9.04
CA ASP A 19 -12.38 -18.71 -9.68
C ASP A 19 -13.09 -17.98 -10.84
N LEU A 20 -13.00 -16.64 -10.91
CA LEU A 20 -13.50 -15.84 -12.04
C LEU A 20 -12.53 -15.83 -13.23
N LEU A 21 -11.27 -16.19 -13.03
CA LEU A 21 -10.28 -16.23 -14.10
C LEU A 21 -10.33 -17.57 -14.85
N THR A 22 -10.34 -17.49 -16.18
CA THR A 22 -10.34 -18.66 -17.07
C THR A 22 -9.02 -19.44 -17.03
N VAL A 23 -7.92 -18.74 -16.76
CA VAL A 23 -6.57 -19.27 -16.61
C VAL A 23 -5.96 -18.67 -15.36
N SER A 24 -5.30 -19.49 -14.54
CA SER A 24 -4.54 -18.98 -13.40
C SER A 24 -3.35 -18.17 -13.93
N PRO A 25 -3.28 -16.85 -13.64
CA PRO A 25 -2.25 -16.00 -14.22
C PRO A 25 -0.91 -16.24 -13.53
N ASP A 26 0.16 -16.11 -14.30
CA ASP A 26 1.53 -16.09 -13.77
C ASP A 26 1.84 -14.76 -13.08
N LEU A 27 1.22 -13.67 -13.57
CA LEU A 27 1.26 -12.33 -13.00
C LEU A 27 -0.18 -11.81 -12.84
N LEU A 28 -0.60 -11.60 -11.59
CA LEU A 28 -1.86 -10.92 -11.28
C LEU A 28 -1.56 -9.47 -10.93
N ALA A 29 -2.01 -8.53 -11.75
CA ALA A 29 -1.87 -7.11 -11.50
C ALA A 29 -3.09 -6.57 -10.74
N LEU A 30 -2.84 -5.81 -9.68
CA LEU A 30 -3.84 -5.11 -8.88
C LEU A 30 -3.52 -3.61 -8.90
N GLY A 31 -4.39 -2.85 -9.53
CA GLY A 31 -4.25 -1.41 -9.71
C GLY A 31 -4.89 -0.59 -8.60
N GLU A 32 -4.44 0.65 -8.48
CA GLU A 32 -5.10 1.72 -7.72
C GLU A 32 -5.27 2.98 -8.60
N PRO A 33 -6.34 3.77 -8.41
CA PRO A 33 -6.58 4.99 -9.18
C PRO A 33 -5.86 6.22 -8.59
N THR A 34 -5.19 6.07 -7.45
CA THR A 34 -4.42 7.10 -6.74
C THR A 34 -3.53 6.44 -5.68
N HIS A 35 -2.33 6.97 -5.44
CA HIS A 35 -1.40 6.47 -4.40
C HIS A 35 -1.75 6.93 -2.97
N GLY A 36 -2.70 7.86 -2.83
CA GLY A 36 -2.99 8.52 -1.56
C GLY A 36 -3.95 7.77 -0.65
N GLU A 37 -4.68 6.78 -1.17
CA GLU A 37 -5.76 6.11 -0.43
C GLU A 37 -5.27 4.83 0.23
N SER A 38 -5.13 4.87 1.56
CA SER A 38 -4.57 3.76 2.34
C SER A 38 -5.36 2.45 2.22
N ALA A 39 -6.67 2.52 1.92
CA ALA A 39 -7.52 1.35 1.77
C ALA A 39 -7.03 0.38 0.69
N PHE A 40 -6.48 0.86 -0.43
CA PHE A 40 -5.94 -0.02 -1.48
C PHE A 40 -4.74 -0.83 -0.98
N LEU A 41 -3.84 -0.21 -0.21
CA LEU A 41 -2.66 -0.89 0.32
C LEU A 41 -3.03 -1.93 1.39
N GLN A 42 -4.01 -1.62 2.25
CA GLN A 42 -4.52 -2.57 3.25
C GLN A 42 -5.17 -3.78 2.58
N LEU A 43 -6.10 -3.55 1.65
CA LEU A 43 -6.78 -4.61 0.89
C LEU A 43 -5.79 -5.44 0.07
N ARG A 44 -4.76 -4.81 -0.51
CA ARG A 44 -3.65 -5.51 -1.17
C ARG A 44 -2.91 -6.45 -0.23
N ASN A 45 -2.63 -6.05 1.02
CA ASN A 45 -1.93 -6.93 1.97
C ASN A 45 -2.75 -8.18 2.28
N ASP A 46 -4.04 -8.01 2.54
CA ASP A 46 -4.94 -9.12 2.85
C ASP A 46 -5.14 -10.01 1.65
N ALA A 47 -5.34 -9.41 0.47
CA ALA A 47 -5.36 -10.11 -0.80
C ALA A 47 -4.10 -10.95 -0.98
N PHE A 48 -2.90 -10.36 -0.86
CA PHE A 48 -1.64 -11.06 -1.05
C PHE A 48 -1.45 -12.25 -0.10
N LEU A 49 -1.78 -12.10 1.19
CA LEU A 49 -1.65 -13.22 2.13
C LEU A 49 -2.67 -14.33 1.88
N ALA A 50 -3.90 -14.00 1.46
CA ALA A 50 -4.84 -15.02 1.01
C ALA A 50 -4.33 -15.72 -0.27
N LEU A 51 -3.67 -14.98 -1.16
CA LEU A 51 -3.05 -15.48 -2.39
C LEU A 51 -1.87 -16.42 -2.10
N ALA A 52 -1.12 -16.13 -1.04
CA ALA A 52 -0.01 -16.97 -0.57
C ALA A 52 -0.48 -18.38 -0.16
N GLU A 53 -1.65 -18.48 0.46
CA GLU A 53 -2.31 -19.77 0.74
C GLU A 53 -2.67 -20.54 -0.54
N HIS A 54 -2.87 -19.83 -1.66
CA HIS A 54 -3.20 -20.38 -2.98
C HIS A 54 -1.98 -20.51 -3.92
N GLY A 55 -0.76 -20.49 -3.37
CA GLY A 55 0.44 -20.81 -4.13
C GLY A 55 1.19 -19.61 -4.72
N TYR A 56 0.72 -18.37 -4.52
CA TYR A 56 1.52 -17.20 -4.86
C TYR A 56 2.73 -17.10 -3.95
N ARG A 57 3.87 -16.66 -4.49
CA ARG A 57 5.16 -16.63 -3.76
C ARG A 57 5.85 -15.29 -3.78
N SER A 58 5.37 -14.34 -4.56
CA SER A 58 6.01 -13.04 -4.68
C SER A 58 5.00 -11.92 -4.82
N ILE A 59 5.40 -10.75 -4.33
CA ILE A 59 4.74 -9.48 -4.61
C ILE A 59 5.75 -8.53 -5.26
N ALA A 60 5.32 -7.79 -6.28
CA ALA A 60 6.09 -6.76 -6.96
C ALA A 60 5.36 -5.41 -6.85
N LEU A 61 5.97 -4.42 -6.22
CA LEU A 61 5.40 -3.08 -6.05
C LEU A 61 5.99 -2.09 -7.04
N GLU A 62 5.22 -1.05 -7.39
CA GLU A 62 5.66 0.15 -8.12
C GLU A 62 6.71 0.91 -7.31
N SER A 63 7.88 0.32 -7.20
CA SER A 63 9.00 0.83 -6.45
C SER A 63 10.29 0.33 -7.08
N ASP A 64 11.37 1.07 -6.90
CA ASP A 64 12.70 0.73 -7.43
C ASP A 64 13.06 -0.73 -7.11
N ARG A 65 13.31 -1.50 -8.17
CA ARG A 65 13.71 -2.89 -8.08
C ARG A 65 14.99 -3.10 -7.28
N ALA A 66 15.96 -2.19 -7.38
CA ALA A 66 17.20 -2.29 -6.64
C ALA A 66 16.99 -2.01 -5.14
N ALA A 67 16.22 -0.98 -4.80
CA ALA A 67 15.78 -0.71 -3.43
C ALA A 67 15.08 -1.94 -2.82
N GLY A 68 14.20 -2.59 -3.58
CA GLY A 68 13.46 -3.77 -3.15
C GLY A 68 14.32 -4.94 -2.65
N LEU A 69 15.63 -5.01 -2.99
CA LEU A 69 16.55 -6.00 -2.43
C LEU A 69 16.69 -5.87 -0.90
N ILE A 70 16.69 -4.65 -0.36
CA ILE A 70 16.80 -4.37 1.08
C ILE A 70 15.52 -4.80 1.80
N ALA A 71 14.36 -4.48 1.23
CA ALA A 71 13.07 -4.92 1.75
C ALA A 71 12.92 -6.45 1.71
N ASP A 72 13.36 -7.12 0.64
CA ASP A 72 13.35 -8.58 0.57
C ASP A 72 14.30 -9.21 1.57
N GLU A 73 15.50 -8.66 1.78
CA GLU A 73 16.43 -9.16 2.80
C GLU A 73 15.80 -9.14 4.20
N PHE A 74 15.10 -8.06 4.56
CA PHE A 74 14.31 -8.00 5.80
C PHE A 74 13.26 -9.13 5.85
N VAL A 75 12.49 -9.30 4.77
CA VAL A 75 11.43 -10.31 4.65
C VAL A 75 11.97 -11.74 4.73
N GLN A 76 13.16 -12.00 4.19
CA GLN A 76 13.83 -13.31 4.25
C GLN A 76 14.40 -13.64 5.64
N GLY A 77 14.36 -12.67 6.58
CA GLY A 77 14.89 -12.82 7.93
C GLY A 77 16.37 -12.44 8.05
N GLY A 78 16.89 -11.63 7.13
CA GLY A 78 18.23 -11.06 7.20
C GLY A 78 18.39 -10.04 8.34
N ASP A 79 19.62 -9.56 8.51
CA ASP A 79 20.02 -8.60 9.56
C ASP A 79 19.83 -7.14 9.11
N VAL A 80 18.67 -6.86 8.52
CA VAL A 80 18.24 -5.52 8.13
C VAL A 80 17.22 -5.04 9.17
N PRO A 81 17.45 -3.89 9.83
CA PRO A 81 16.45 -3.26 10.70
C PRO A 81 15.20 -2.86 9.91
N LEU A 82 14.03 -2.92 10.56
CA LEU A 82 12.76 -2.55 9.91
C LEU A 82 12.81 -1.11 9.37
N ASP A 83 13.34 -0.16 10.14
CA ASP A 83 13.40 1.24 9.72
C ASP A 83 14.21 1.40 8.45
N GLN A 84 15.34 0.69 8.32
CA GLN A 84 16.14 0.69 7.09
C GLN A 84 15.37 0.07 5.92
N ALA A 85 14.68 -1.06 6.13
CA ALA A 85 13.86 -1.69 5.10
C ALA A 85 12.72 -0.78 4.61
N LEU A 86 12.18 0.08 5.49
CA LEU A 86 11.18 1.08 5.10
C LEU A 86 11.81 2.27 4.37
N THR A 87 12.92 2.81 4.87
CA THR A 87 13.51 4.05 4.30
C THR A 87 14.29 3.82 3.03
N GLU A 88 14.95 2.67 2.89
CA GLU A 88 15.85 2.35 1.77
C GLU A 88 15.31 1.22 0.88
N GLY A 89 14.33 0.45 1.37
CA GLY A 89 13.72 -0.66 0.61
C GLY A 89 12.59 -0.26 -0.33
N PHE A 90 12.25 1.04 -0.36
CA PHE A 90 11.21 1.63 -1.20
C PHE A 90 11.69 2.94 -1.85
N SER A 91 11.11 3.27 -2.99
CA SER A 91 11.19 4.57 -3.68
C SER A 91 9.88 5.35 -3.51
N HIS A 92 9.81 6.58 -4.01
CA HIS A 92 8.61 7.44 -3.98
C HIS A 92 8.06 7.73 -2.57
N GLY A 93 8.86 7.51 -1.53
CA GLY A 93 8.44 7.64 -0.13
C GLY A 93 7.44 6.56 0.32
N PHE A 94 7.22 5.51 -0.47
CA PHE A 94 6.21 4.48 -0.18
C PHE A 94 6.48 3.70 1.12
N GLY A 95 7.72 3.68 1.61
CA GLY A 95 8.04 3.12 2.92
C GLY A 95 7.39 3.84 4.11
N ALA A 96 6.95 5.09 3.93
CA ALA A 96 6.24 5.84 4.98
C ALA A 96 4.78 5.39 5.16
N ALA A 97 4.20 4.67 4.19
CA ALA A 97 2.82 4.22 4.26
C ALA A 97 2.68 3.12 5.34
N PRO A 98 1.77 3.28 6.33
CA PRO A 98 1.59 2.30 7.40
C PRO A 98 1.32 0.88 6.89
N ALA A 99 0.55 0.75 5.81
CA ALA A 99 0.25 -0.54 5.19
C ALA A 99 1.47 -1.20 4.53
N ASN A 100 2.48 -0.46 4.06
CA ASN A 100 3.71 -1.08 3.55
C ASN A 100 4.61 -1.60 4.69
N ARG A 101 4.60 -0.93 5.86
CA ARG A 101 5.19 -1.49 7.07
C ARG A 101 4.50 -2.77 7.52
N ASP A 102 3.17 -2.78 7.54
CA ASP A 102 2.38 -3.99 7.84
C ASP A 102 2.70 -5.13 6.86
N LEU A 103 2.84 -4.83 5.56
CA LEU A 103 3.21 -5.82 4.54
C LEU A 103 4.55 -6.50 4.86
N LEU A 104 5.62 -5.73 5.11
CA LEU A 104 6.94 -6.31 5.40
C LEU A 104 6.91 -7.17 6.67
N LEU A 105 6.25 -6.70 7.72
CA LEU A 105 6.13 -7.43 8.98
C LEU A 105 5.37 -8.75 8.80
N ARG A 106 4.22 -8.73 8.12
CA ARG A 106 3.42 -9.93 7.86
C ARG A 106 4.12 -10.91 6.93
N MET A 107 4.87 -10.44 5.94
CA MET A 107 5.68 -11.31 5.09
C MET A 107 6.83 -11.97 5.88
N ARG A 108 7.51 -11.24 6.77
CA ARG A 108 8.54 -11.80 7.65
C ARG A 108 7.96 -12.80 8.65
N GLU A 109 6.79 -12.49 9.22
CA GLU A 109 6.02 -13.42 10.06
C GLU A 109 5.69 -14.70 9.29
N TRP A 110 5.14 -14.57 8.07
CA TRP A 110 4.84 -15.72 7.21
C TRP A 110 6.07 -16.59 6.95
N ASN A 111 7.21 -15.98 6.63
CA ASN A 111 8.45 -16.68 6.29
C ASN A 111 9.10 -17.41 7.46
N THR A 112 8.81 -16.99 8.68
CA THR A 112 9.41 -17.55 9.89
C THR A 112 9.08 -19.04 10.02
N GLY A 113 10.13 -19.87 10.10
CA GLY A 113 9.99 -21.32 10.21
C GLY A 113 9.61 -22.06 8.91
N ARG A 114 9.39 -21.36 7.79
CA ARG A 114 9.03 -21.97 6.50
C ARG A 114 10.25 -22.35 5.65
N PRO A 115 10.16 -23.41 4.83
CA PRO A 115 11.19 -23.77 3.87
C PRO A 115 11.27 -22.71 2.75
N ALA A 116 12.45 -22.55 2.14
CA ALA A 116 12.71 -21.51 1.13
C ALA A 116 11.71 -21.52 -0.04
N ALA A 117 11.22 -22.69 -0.46
CA ALA A 117 10.24 -22.83 -1.53
C ALA A 117 8.84 -22.25 -1.18
N GLU A 118 8.52 -22.11 0.10
CA GLU A 118 7.23 -21.59 0.59
C GLU A 118 7.32 -20.16 1.12
N ARG A 119 8.53 -19.62 1.24
CA ARG A 119 8.73 -18.23 1.66
C ARG A 119 8.18 -17.29 0.60
N LEU A 120 7.66 -16.16 1.04
CA LEU A 120 7.30 -15.03 0.20
C LEU A 120 8.55 -14.19 -0.08
N THR A 121 8.63 -13.65 -1.29
CA THR A 121 9.65 -12.66 -1.68
C THR A 121 9.02 -11.33 -2.05
N PHE A 122 9.70 -10.26 -1.69
CA PHE A 122 9.36 -8.89 -2.05
C PHE A 122 10.17 -8.44 -3.25
N HIS A 123 9.55 -7.69 -4.16
CA HIS A 123 10.23 -7.08 -5.30
C HIS A 123 9.73 -5.64 -5.47
N GLY A 124 10.64 -4.72 -5.80
CA GLY A 124 10.27 -3.55 -6.59
C GLY A 124 10.31 -3.93 -8.08
N PHE A 125 9.49 -3.31 -8.92
CA PHE A 125 9.60 -3.48 -10.38
C PHE A 125 9.85 -2.19 -11.16
N ASP A 126 9.91 -1.04 -10.49
CA ASP A 126 10.25 0.22 -11.14
C ASP A 126 11.75 0.34 -11.44
N ALA A 127 12.07 1.22 -12.37
CA ALA A 127 13.42 1.74 -12.53
C ALA A 127 13.76 2.68 -11.36
N PRO A 128 15.05 2.85 -11.04
CA PRO A 128 15.51 3.78 -9.99
C PRO A 128 15.39 5.24 -10.47
N VAL A 129 14.19 5.70 -10.81
CA VAL A 129 13.88 7.04 -11.30
C VAL A 129 12.76 7.65 -10.46
N GLU A 130 12.76 8.96 -10.32
CA GLU A 130 11.69 9.75 -9.72
C GLU A 130 10.98 10.57 -10.81
N MET A 131 9.81 11.13 -10.49
CA MET A 131 9.01 11.91 -11.44
C MET A 131 9.80 13.03 -12.14
N GLU A 132 10.66 13.71 -11.38
CA GLU A 132 11.44 14.85 -11.87
C GLU A 132 12.96 14.64 -11.79
N SER A 133 13.47 13.48 -11.40
CA SER A 133 14.91 13.28 -11.27
C SER A 133 15.32 11.83 -11.50
N ALA A 134 16.52 11.61 -12.02
CA ALA A 134 17.12 10.28 -12.13
C ALA A 134 18.55 10.32 -11.58
N PRO A 135 18.97 9.41 -10.70
CA PRO A 135 20.32 9.35 -10.17
C PRO A 135 21.35 8.98 -11.25
N SER A 136 22.63 9.15 -10.89
CA SER A 136 23.74 8.57 -11.66
C SER A 136 23.72 7.03 -11.52
N PRO A 137 24.29 6.28 -12.49
CA PRO A 137 24.40 4.82 -12.38
C PRO A 137 25.52 4.34 -11.45
N ARG A 138 26.27 5.26 -10.82
CA ARG A 138 27.49 4.98 -10.03
C ARG A 138 27.27 3.88 -9.00
N HIS A 139 26.29 4.07 -8.11
CA HIS A 139 26.02 3.12 -7.02
C HIS A 139 25.82 1.70 -7.55
N HIS A 140 25.03 1.53 -8.62
CA HIS A 140 24.78 0.22 -9.20
C HIS A 140 26.00 -0.37 -9.90
N LEU A 141 26.80 0.44 -10.60
CA LEU A 141 28.06 -0.01 -11.20
C LEU A 141 29.05 -0.48 -10.13
N ASP A 142 29.14 0.22 -9.00
CA ASP A 142 30.00 -0.15 -7.88
C ASP A 142 29.59 -1.49 -7.26
N GLN A 143 28.28 -1.74 -7.08
CA GLN A 143 27.77 -3.03 -6.60
C GLN A 143 28.13 -4.18 -7.53
N VAL A 144 28.05 -3.96 -8.85
CA VAL A 144 28.41 -4.97 -9.85
C VAL A 144 29.93 -5.21 -9.88
N CYS A 145 30.74 -4.15 -9.82
CA CYS A 145 32.20 -4.25 -9.69
C CYS A 145 32.60 -5.04 -8.45
N HIS A 146 31.99 -4.73 -7.30
CA HIS A 146 32.23 -5.44 -6.05
C HIS A 146 31.90 -6.92 -6.18
N PHE A 147 30.73 -7.26 -6.75
CA PHE A 147 30.36 -8.64 -7.00
C PHE A 147 31.29 -9.35 -7.99
N LEU A 148 31.85 -8.66 -8.98
CA LEU A 148 32.73 -9.26 -9.99
C LEU A 148 34.21 -9.28 -9.58
N ASP A 149 34.56 -8.75 -8.41
CA ASP A 149 35.94 -8.53 -7.95
C ASP A 149 36.75 -7.69 -8.97
N LEU A 150 36.12 -6.68 -9.57
CA LEU A 150 36.73 -5.76 -10.54
C LEU A 150 37.08 -4.42 -9.87
N ASP A 151 38.27 -3.90 -10.16
CA ASP A 151 38.68 -2.54 -9.77
C ASP A 151 38.52 -1.60 -10.97
N ARG A 152 37.38 -0.90 -11.02
CA ARG A 152 37.06 0.11 -12.05
C ARG A 152 36.59 1.44 -11.47
N SER A 153 36.71 1.64 -10.15
CA SER A 153 36.15 2.81 -9.47
C SER A 153 36.69 4.12 -10.04
N ALA A 154 38.01 4.22 -10.28
CA ALA A 154 38.59 5.43 -10.89
C ALA A 154 38.07 5.71 -12.31
N GLU A 155 37.90 4.68 -13.16
CA GLU A 155 37.35 4.83 -14.51
C GLU A 155 35.88 5.28 -14.45
N ILE A 156 35.09 4.69 -13.56
CA ILE A 156 33.68 5.04 -13.36
C ILE A 156 33.58 6.47 -12.82
N ASP A 157 34.40 6.85 -11.84
CA ASP A 157 34.41 8.19 -11.25
C ASP A 157 34.69 9.27 -12.28
N ASP A 158 35.71 9.07 -13.11
CA ASP A 158 36.10 9.98 -14.17
C ASP A 158 34.99 10.14 -15.22
N LEU A 159 34.30 9.05 -15.57
CA LEU A 159 33.20 9.08 -16.54
C LEU A 159 31.90 9.67 -15.97
N ILE A 160 31.61 9.43 -14.68
CA ILE A 160 30.44 10.01 -14.01
C ILE A 160 30.61 11.52 -13.86
N GLY A 161 31.81 11.95 -13.48
CA GLY A 161 32.12 13.35 -13.19
C GLY A 161 31.25 13.90 -12.06
N ASP A 162 30.75 15.12 -12.25
CA ASP A 162 29.85 15.77 -11.29
C ASP A 162 28.46 15.13 -11.26
N GLU A 163 28.16 14.44 -10.15
CA GLU A 163 26.88 13.75 -9.94
C GLU A 163 25.66 14.68 -9.94
N ALA A 164 25.83 15.96 -9.61
CA ALA A 164 24.73 16.91 -9.61
C ALA A 164 24.09 17.07 -11.00
N ARG A 165 24.88 16.85 -12.07
CA ARG A 165 24.41 16.92 -13.46
C ARG A 165 23.47 15.77 -13.83
N TRP A 166 23.59 14.63 -13.15
CA TRP A 166 22.71 13.48 -13.41
C TRP A 166 21.34 13.71 -12.76
N ARG A 167 21.32 14.27 -11.55
CA ARG A 167 20.10 14.48 -10.74
C ARG A 167 19.34 15.77 -11.06
N ASP A 168 19.80 16.53 -12.04
CA ASP A 168 19.25 17.83 -12.42
C ASP A 168 17.78 17.73 -12.85
N PRO A 169 16.82 18.31 -12.10
CA PRO A 169 15.41 18.16 -12.43
C PRO A 169 15.00 18.78 -13.76
N ALA A 170 15.75 19.82 -14.19
CA ALA A 170 15.53 20.43 -15.50
C ALA A 170 15.82 19.44 -16.65
N ALA A 171 16.59 18.37 -16.41
CA ALA A 171 16.89 17.35 -17.41
C ALA A 171 15.66 16.53 -17.84
N ILE A 172 14.53 16.59 -17.13
CA ILE A 172 13.28 15.97 -17.61
C ILE A 172 12.56 16.86 -18.63
N TRP A 173 12.75 18.18 -18.57
CA TRP A 173 12.04 19.15 -19.41
C TRP A 173 12.92 19.74 -20.52
N GLU A 174 14.23 19.82 -20.31
CA GLU A 174 15.20 20.45 -21.20
C GLU A 174 16.23 19.43 -21.71
N PRO A 175 16.19 19.02 -23.00
CA PRO A 175 17.09 18.01 -23.54
C PRO A 175 18.58 18.28 -23.31
N GLY A 176 19.00 19.53 -23.42
CA GLY A 176 20.41 19.93 -23.30
C GLY A 176 20.96 19.87 -21.87
N ARG A 177 20.09 19.72 -20.85
CA ARG A 177 20.49 19.57 -19.44
C ARG A 177 20.87 18.13 -19.11
N SER A 178 20.30 17.14 -19.80
CA SER A 178 20.64 15.74 -19.58
C SER A 178 22.00 15.36 -20.16
N VAL A 179 22.80 14.62 -19.39
CA VAL A 179 24.11 14.12 -19.79
C VAL A 179 24.06 12.88 -20.69
N GLY A 180 22.88 12.26 -20.88
CA GLY A 180 22.77 10.90 -21.42
C GLY A 180 23.21 10.67 -22.86
N ARG A 181 23.53 11.75 -23.61
CA ARG A 181 24.13 11.66 -24.95
C ARG A 181 25.60 12.06 -25.00
N SER A 182 26.23 12.36 -23.86
CA SER A 182 27.67 12.65 -23.81
C SER A 182 28.50 11.41 -24.15
N THR A 183 29.76 11.61 -24.53
CA THR A 183 30.70 10.52 -24.81
C THR A 183 30.91 9.64 -23.57
N GLU A 184 30.94 10.27 -22.40
CA GLU A 184 31.14 9.61 -21.12
C GLU A 184 29.93 8.72 -20.75
N ALA A 185 28.70 9.22 -20.90
CA ALA A 185 27.49 8.44 -20.68
C ALA A 185 27.37 7.26 -21.68
N GLN A 186 27.76 7.46 -22.93
CA GLN A 186 27.82 6.39 -23.92
C GLN A 186 28.86 5.33 -23.56
N ARG A 187 30.04 5.75 -23.07
CA ARG A 187 31.08 4.83 -22.59
C ARG A 187 30.62 4.05 -21.37
N LEU A 188 29.98 4.69 -20.39
CA LEU A 188 29.37 4.02 -19.23
C LEU A 188 28.35 2.96 -19.66
N ARG A 189 27.57 3.23 -20.71
CA ARG A 189 26.60 2.24 -21.23
C ARG A 189 27.27 1.01 -21.82
N VAL A 190 28.41 1.17 -22.51
CA VAL A 190 29.22 0.02 -22.98
C VAL A 190 29.77 -0.76 -21.79
N ILE A 191 30.30 -0.07 -20.78
CA ILE A 191 30.83 -0.69 -19.56
C ILE A 191 29.76 -1.50 -18.84
N ALA A 192 28.57 -0.94 -18.65
CA ALA A 192 27.46 -1.61 -17.99
C ALA A 192 26.99 -2.85 -18.77
N ASP A 193 26.98 -2.79 -20.10
CA ASP A 193 26.63 -3.92 -20.98
C ASP A 193 27.68 -5.05 -20.93
N GLU A 194 28.98 -4.70 -20.94
CA GLU A 194 30.08 -5.66 -20.77
C GLU A 194 29.99 -6.38 -19.41
N MET A 195 29.63 -5.65 -18.34
CA MET A 195 29.45 -6.23 -17.01
C MET A 195 28.31 -7.26 -16.95
N LEU A 196 27.21 -7.07 -17.69
CA LEU A 196 26.15 -8.08 -17.79
C LEU A 196 26.69 -9.39 -18.40
N THR A 197 27.56 -9.30 -19.40
CA THR A 197 28.21 -10.49 -19.99
C THR A 197 29.11 -11.18 -18.95
N GLU A 198 29.91 -10.41 -18.22
CA GLU A 198 30.79 -10.95 -17.18
C GLU A 198 30.00 -11.64 -16.06
N LEU A 199 28.84 -11.09 -15.65
CA LEU A 199 27.95 -11.75 -14.70
C LEU A 199 27.55 -13.16 -15.16
N TYR A 200 27.17 -13.34 -16.43
CA TYR A 200 26.83 -14.66 -16.96
C TYR A 200 28.05 -15.60 -17.02
N LEU A 201 29.22 -15.08 -17.40
CA LEU A 201 30.46 -15.87 -17.41
C LEU A 201 30.85 -16.38 -16.01
N ARG A 202 30.49 -15.64 -14.96
CA ARG A 202 30.77 -16.01 -13.56
C ARG A 202 29.69 -16.88 -12.92
N ALA A 203 28.48 -16.95 -13.47
CA ALA A 203 27.35 -17.65 -12.87
C ALA A 203 27.63 -19.10 -12.41
N PRO A 204 28.38 -19.95 -13.15
CA PRO A 204 28.63 -21.33 -12.71
C PRO A 204 29.51 -21.46 -11.46
N TRP A 205 30.32 -20.44 -11.14
CA TRP A 205 31.30 -20.47 -10.05
C TRP A 205 31.04 -19.43 -8.95
N LYS A 206 30.18 -18.43 -9.21
CA LYS A 206 29.78 -17.37 -8.26
C LYS A 206 28.26 -17.16 -8.33
N SER A 207 27.50 -18.13 -7.83
CA SER A 207 26.02 -18.11 -7.85
C SER A 207 25.42 -17.39 -6.63
N ALA A 208 26.07 -17.45 -5.47
CA ALA A 208 25.66 -16.70 -4.28
C ALA A 208 25.81 -15.19 -4.52
N GLY A 209 24.74 -14.42 -4.33
CA GLY A 209 24.71 -12.96 -4.60
C GLY A 209 24.48 -12.57 -6.06
N TRP A 210 24.48 -13.54 -6.99
CA TRP A 210 24.29 -13.28 -8.43
C TRP A 210 22.95 -12.58 -8.75
N PRO A 211 21.80 -12.96 -8.15
CA PRO A 211 20.53 -12.29 -8.45
C PRO A 211 20.54 -10.79 -8.10
N ALA A 212 21.13 -10.41 -6.96
CA ALA A 212 21.27 -9.02 -6.54
C ALA A 212 22.21 -8.25 -7.48
N ALA A 213 23.34 -8.84 -7.86
CA ALA A 213 24.26 -8.24 -8.82
C ALA A 213 23.62 -8.05 -10.21
N PHE A 214 22.78 -8.99 -10.65
CA PHE A 214 22.02 -8.87 -11.89
C PHE A 214 21.01 -7.71 -11.84
N VAL A 215 20.30 -7.55 -10.72
CA VAL A 215 19.40 -6.40 -10.50
C VAL A 215 20.18 -5.09 -10.62
N HIS A 216 21.32 -4.95 -9.94
CA HIS A 216 22.15 -3.74 -10.06
C HIS A 216 22.67 -3.50 -11.48
N ALA A 217 23.14 -4.54 -12.19
CA ALA A 217 23.62 -4.38 -13.56
C ALA A 217 22.51 -3.91 -14.50
N THR A 218 21.31 -4.50 -14.41
CA THR A 218 20.16 -4.07 -15.20
C THR A 218 19.69 -2.66 -14.83
N ALA A 219 19.73 -2.28 -13.55
CA ALA A 219 19.41 -0.93 -13.09
C ALA A 219 20.39 0.13 -13.62
N ALA A 220 21.70 -0.18 -13.64
CA ALA A 220 22.72 0.70 -14.23
C ALA A 220 22.45 0.95 -15.73
N VAL A 221 22.16 -0.12 -16.48
CA VAL A 221 21.79 -0.02 -17.91
C VAL A 221 20.49 0.75 -18.10
N ALA A 222 19.48 0.51 -17.25
CA ALA A 222 18.19 1.19 -17.28
C ALA A 222 18.34 2.71 -17.09
N LEU A 223 19.10 3.14 -16.09
CA LEU A 223 19.41 4.56 -15.87
C LEU A 223 20.09 5.20 -17.08
N LEU A 224 21.08 4.53 -17.66
CA LEU A 224 21.80 5.04 -18.83
C LEU A 224 20.89 5.12 -20.06
N ARG A 225 19.94 4.19 -20.24
CA ARG A 225 18.89 4.27 -21.28
C ARG A 225 17.93 5.43 -21.01
N TYR A 226 17.51 5.63 -19.77
CA TYR A 226 16.62 6.72 -19.37
C TYR A 226 17.27 8.09 -19.60
N HIS A 227 18.51 8.29 -19.14
CA HIS A 227 19.28 9.51 -19.41
C HIS A 227 19.47 9.75 -20.91
N ALA A 228 19.75 8.72 -21.71
CA ALA A 228 19.84 8.87 -23.16
C ALA A 228 18.51 9.30 -23.81
N ALA A 229 17.38 8.81 -23.30
CA ALA A 229 16.05 9.26 -23.71
C ALA A 229 15.78 10.71 -23.27
N ALA A 230 16.19 11.08 -22.05
CA ALA A 230 16.13 12.45 -21.56
C ALA A 230 17.04 13.38 -22.36
N ALA A 231 18.14 12.94 -22.95
CA ALA A 231 18.93 13.79 -23.82
C ALA A 231 18.41 13.87 -25.28
N ALA A 232 17.29 13.21 -25.62
CA ALA A 232 16.74 13.24 -26.97
C ALA A 232 16.14 14.62 -27.32
N PRO A 233 16.45 15.19 -28.51
CA PRO A 233 15.99 16.52 -28.92
C PRO A 233 14.54 16.46 -29.43
N LEU A 234 13.60 16.22 -28.51
CA LEU A 234 12.16 16.14 -28.77
C LEU A 234 11.45 17.41 -28.25
N ALA A 235 10.26 17.69 -28.80
CA ALA A 235 9.35 18.70 -28.25
C ALA A 235 8.88 18.29 -26.84
N GLN A 236 8.45 19.26 -26.02
CA GLN A 236 8.22 19.04 -24.58
C GLN A 236 7.13 17.99 -24.28
N ASP A 237 6.06 17.98 -25.04
CA ASP A 237 4.94 17.02 -24.95
C ASP A 237 5.36 15.61 -25.40
N GLU A 238 6.00 15.49 -26.57
CA GLU A 238 6.55 14.23 -27.07
C GLU A 238 7.59 13.63 -26.12
N ARG A 239 8.37 14.50 -25.48
CA ARG A 239 9.43 14.15 -24.55
C ARG A 239 8.88 13.52 -23.27
N PHE A 240 7.86 14.12 -22.66
CA PHE A 240 7.25 13.55 -21.45
C PHE A 240 6.67 12.17 -21.75
N ALA A 241 5.86 12.06 -22.81
CA ALA A 241 5.28 10.78 -23.23
C ALA A 241 6.36 9.73 -23.52
N ARG A 242 7.48 10.15 -24.14
CA ARG A 242 8.64 9.27 -24.38
C ARG A 242 9.29 8.80 -23.09
N LEU A 243 9.50 9.68 -22.11
CA LEU A 243 10.12 9.32 -20.83
C LEU A 243 9.22 8.41 -19.99
N ALA A 244 7.91 8.70 -19.93
CA ALA A 244 6.92 7.83 -19.31
C ALA A 244 6.94 6.43 -19.96
N GLY A 245 6.89 6.36 -21.30
CA GLY A 245 6.99 5.09 -22.02
C GLY A 245 8.32 4.34 -21.85
N VAL A 246 9.43 5.06 -21.65
CA VAL A 246 10.72 4.42 -21.33
C VAL A 246 10.72 3.84 -19.92
N ARG A 247 10.18 4.57 -18.92
CA ARG A 247 10.02 4.05 -17.55
C ARG A 247 9.15 2.79 -17.55
N ASP A 248 8.00 2.83 -18.21
CA ASP A 248 7.09 1.68 -18.33
C ASP A 248 7.71 0.48 -19.08
N ALA A 249 8.54 0.72 -20.09
CA ALA A 249 9.28 -0.35 -20.76
C ALA A 249 10.31 -1.01 -19.84
N LEU A 250 10.98 -0.23 -18.99
CA LEU A 250 11.92 -0.74 -17.99
C LEU A 250 11.17 -1.50 -16.87
N MET A 251 10.01 -1.00 -16.45
CA MET A 251 9.10 -1.69 -15.54
C MET A 251 8.66 -3.05 -16.10
N ALA A 252 8.28 -3.11 -17.38
CA ALA A 252 7.93 -4.35 -18.05
C ALA A 252 9.12 -5.34 -18.12
N GLU A 253 10.33 -4.85 -18.45
CA GLU A 253 11.57 -5.65 -18.44
C GLU A 253 11.82 -6.25 -17.04
N ASN A 254 11.61 -5.45 -16.00
CA ASN A 254 11.72 -5.89 -14.62
C ASN A 254 10.70 -6.96 -14.24
N LEU A 255 9.42 -6.77 -14.58
CA LEU A 255 8.36 -7.74 -14.32
C LEU A 255 8.62 -9.09 -15.02
N LEU A 256 9.09 -9.06 -16.26
CA LEU A 256 9.44 -10.28 -17.00
C LEU A 256 10.63 -11.02 -16.36
N ALA A 257 11.63 -10.27 -15.88
CA ALA A 257 12.77 -10.85 -15.17
C ALA A 257 12.38 -11.43 -13.80
N ILE A 258 11.51 -10.74 -13.05
CA ILE A 258 10.93 -11.25 -11.79
C ILE A 258 10.15 -12.55 -12.09
N ARG A 259 9.32 -12.55 -13.13
CA ARG A 259 8.56 -13.74 -13.52
C ARG A 259 9.46 -14.92 -13.88
N ALA A 260 10.55 -14.67 -14.58
CA ALA A 260 11.54 -15.70 -14.89
C ALA A 260 12.20 -16.27 -13.62
N ALA A 261 12.54 -15.42 -12.65
CA ALA A 261 13.13 -15.85 -11.37
C ALA A 261 12.13 -16.65 -10.50
N GLU A 262 10.85 -16.29 -10.54
CA GLU A 262 9.78 -16.88 -9.73
C GLU A 262 9.07 -18.07 -10.43
N ALA A 263 9.48 -18.41 -11.65
CA ALA A 263 8.86 -19.41 -12.52
C ALA A 263 8.60 -20.76 -11.83
N HIS A 264 9.52 -21.19 -10.96
CA HIS A 264 9.47 -22.49 -10.28
C HIS A 264 8.87 -22.43 -8.87
N ARG A 265 8.55 -21.24 -8.36
CA ARG A 265 8.06 -21.03 -6.98
C ARG A 265 6.56 -20.83 -6.95
N GLY A 266 6.05 -19.98 -7.83
CA GLY A 266 4.62 -19.69 -7.94
C GLY A 266 4.37 -18.35 -8.64
N PRO A 267 3.10 -17.94 -8.77
CA PRO A 267 2.74 -16.66 -9.37
C PRO A 267 3.16 -15.45 -8.51
N THR A 268 3.13 -14.28 -9.14
CA THR A 268 3.46 -12.99 -8.53
C THR A 268 2.25 -12.06 -8.55
N LEU A 269 1.96 -11.43 -7.41
CA LEU A 269 1.03 -10.28 -7.35
C LEU A 269 1.81 -9.01 -7.71
N VAL A 270 1.32 -8.22 -8.64
CA VAL A 270 1.89 -6.92 -9.01
C VAL A 270 0.95 -5.83 -8.52
N PHE A 271 1.47 -4.80 -7.86
CA PHE A 271 0.67 -3.69 -7.36
C PHE A 271 1.27 -2.34 -7.73
N ALA A 272 0.47 -1.50 -8.38
CA ALA A 272 0.88 -0.21 -8.93
C ALA A 272 -0.34 0.65 -9.27
N HIS A 273 -0.11 1.87 -9.74
CA HIS A 273 -1.17 2.69 -10.31
C HIS A 273 -1.81 2.01 -11.54
N ASN A 274 -3.12 2.21 -11.75
CA ASN A 274 -3.88 1.66 -12.87
C ASN A 274 -3.20 1.92 -14.23
N THR A 275 -2.67 3.13 -14.41
CA THR A 275 -2.02 3.56 -15.66
C THR A 275 -0.77 2.75 -15.99
N HIS A 276 -0.12 2.14 -15.00
CA HIS A 276 1.03 1.25 -15.24
C HIS A 276 0.60 -0.18 -15.56
N LEU A 277 -0.61 -0.60 -15.19
CA LEU A 277 -1.04 -2.01 -15.26
C LEU A 277 -2.12 -2.29 -16.31
N GLN A 278 -2.88 -1.30 -16.76
CA GLN A 278 -3.91 -1.49 -17.78
C GLN A 278 -3.33 -2.03 -19.10
N ARG A 279 -4.13 -2.81 -19.85
CA ARG A 279 -3.69 -3.43 -21.13
C ARG A 279 -3.73 -2.45 -22.31
N HIS A 280 -4.49 -1.37 -22.21
CA HIS A 280 -4.56 -0.35 -23.24
C HIS A 280 -3.52 0.75 -23.01
N PRO A 281 -3.20 1.58 -24.02
CA PRO A 281 -2.27 2.69 -23.84
C PRO A 281 -2.66 3.61 -22.68
N SER A 282 -1.68 4.07 -21.92
CA SER A 282 -1.83 5.00 -20.81
C SER A 282 -1.97 6.41 -21.34
N THR A 283 -2.83 7.21 -20.72
CA THR A 283 -3.13 8.57 -21.14
C THR A 283 -3.05 9.54 -19.97
N MET A 284 -2.54 10.75 -20.22
CA MET A 284 -2.55 11.83 -19.24
C MET A 284 -2.67 13.18 -19.94
N THR A 285 -3.45 14.09 -19.35
CA THR A 285 -3.53 15.48 -19.83
C THR A 285 -2.66 16.38 -18.96
N LEU A 286 -1.63 16.99 -19.58
CA LEU A 286 -0.75 17.95 -18.92
C LEU A 286 -0.81 19.28 -19.67
N ALA A 287 -1.09 20.38 -18.95
CA ALA A 287 -1.21 21.73 -19.51
C ALA A 287 -2.15 21.81 -20.76
N GLY A 288 -3.20 20.99 -20.78
CA GLY A 288 -4.19 20.95 -21.87
C GLY A 288 -3.77 20.13 -23.09
N THR A 289 -2.62 19.43 -23.05
CA THR A 289 -2.18 18.49 -24.09
C THR A 289 -2.34 17.06 -23.59
N GLU A 290 -3.06 16.24 -24.35
CA GLU A 290 -3.19 14.80 -24.08
C GLU A 290 -1.95 14.06 -24.57
N MET A 291 -1.37 13.24 -23.69
CA MET A 291 -0.19 12.44 -23.94
C MET A 291 -0.55 10.97 -23.83
N THR A 292 0.04 10.13 -24.68
CA THR A 292 -0.23 8.70 -24.73
C THR A 292 1.06 7.90 -24.83
N TRP A 293 1.16 6.79 -24.09
CA TRP A 293 2.29 5.86 -24.17
C TRP A 293 1.84 4.43 -23.88
N ALA A 294 2.70 3.45 -24.12
CA ALA A 294 2.45 2.06 -23.72
C ALA A 294 2.87 1.88 -22.25
N GLY A 295 1.90 1.61 -21.36
CA GLY A 295 2.18 1.25 -19.97
C GLY A 295 2.82 -0.13 -19.83
N ALA A 296 3.41 -0.42 -18.66
CA ALA A 296 4.08 -1.69 -18.39
C ALA A 296 3.14 -2.89 -18.57
N GLY A 297 1.89 -2.78 -18.10
CA GLY A 297 0.84 -3.76 -18.25
C GLY A 297 0.47 -4.03 -19.71
N ALA A 298 0.37 -3.00 -20.55
CA ALA A 298 0.13 -3.16 -21.99
C ALA A 298 1.25 -3.95 -22.68
N ILE A 299 2.52 -3.69 -22.31
CA ILE A 299 3.68 -4.41 -22.83
C ILE A 299 3.69 -5.87 -22.34
N VAL A 300 3.52 -6.08 -21.03
CA VAL A 300 3.54 -7.41 -20.41
C VAL A 300 2.38 -8.27 -20.90
N ALA A 301 1.16 -7.72 -20.99
CA ALA A 301 -0.01 -8.41 -21.53
C ALA A 301 0.22 -8.88 -22.97
N SER A 302 0.85 -8.04 -23.81
CA SER A 302 1.18 -8.39 -25.19
C SER A 302 2.17 -9.55 -25.31
N LEU A 303 3.04 -9.73 -24.31
CA LEU A 303 4.10 -10.75 -24.30
C LEU A 303 3.71 -12.04 -23.55
N LEU A 304 2.84 -11.92 -22.55
CA LEU A 304 2.40 -13.05 -21.71
C LEU A 304 1.02 -13.61 -22.11
N GLY A 305 0.20 -12.85 -22.82
CA GLY A 305 -1.18 -13.23 -23.16
C GLY A 305 -2.01 -13.50 -21.90
N ASP A 306 -2.77 -14.60 -21.91
CA ASP A 306 -3.67 -15.01 -20.82
C ASP A 306 -2.95 -15.34 -19.50
N ARG A 307 -1.61 -15.36 -19.48
CA ARG A 307 -0.81 -15.51 -18.25
C ARG A 307 -0.68 -14.20 -17.47
N TYR A 308 -1.21 -13.10 -17.99
CA TYR A 308 -1.31 -11.81 -17.32
C TYR A 308 -2.78 -11.43 -17.10
N ALA A 309 -3.16 -11.26 -15.85
CA ALA A 309 -4.49 -10.75 -15.46
C ALA A 309 -4.37 -9.38 -14.80
N VAL A 310 -5.36 -8.51 -14.97
CA VAL A 310 -5.42 -7.18 -14.35
C VAL A 310 -6.76 -6.91 -13.68
N ILE A 311 -6.69 -6.53 -12.42
CA ILE A 311 -7.76 -5.95 -11.62
C ILE A 311 -7.45 -4.46 -11.51
N VAL A 312 -8.31 -3.60 -12.05
CA VAL A 312 -8.13 -2.14 -11.91
C VAL A 312 -8.82 -1.65 -10.65
N GLY A 313 -8.20 -0.69 -9.96
CA GLY A 313 -8.76 -0.07 -8.77
C GLY A 313 -9.73 1.06 -9.11
N SER A 314 -10.78 1.23 -8.31
CA SER A 314 -11.79 2.27 -8.46
C SER A 314 -12.19 2.81 -7.09
N LEU A 315 -12.32 4.13 -6.96
CA LEU A 315 -12.60 4.80 -5.68
C LEU A 315 -13.79 5.74 -5.82
N GLY A 316 -14.80 5.59 -4.96
CA GLY A 316 -15.93 6.50 -4.92
C GLY A 316 -15.56 7.85 -4.30
N ALA A 317 -15.29 7.86 -3.00
CA ALA A 317 -14.93 9.05 -2.24
C ALA A 317 -13.69 8.82 -1.35
N SER A 318 -12.97 9.89 -1.04
CA SER A 318 -11.90 9.89 -0.04
C SER A 318 -11.79 11.28 0.59
N PRO A 319 -12.32 11.47 1.81
CA PRO A 319 -12.18 12.73 2.52
C PRO A 319 -10.72 13.12 2.76
N ALA A 320 -9.86 12.15 3.11
CA ALA A 320 -8.42 12.33 3.26
C ALA A 320 -7.74 12.97 2.03
N LEU A 321 -8.24 12.69 0.82
CA LEU A 321 -7.71 13.23 -0.44
C LEU A 321 -8.55 14.38 -1.02
N GLY A 322 -9.66 14.75 -0.36
CA GLY A 322 -10.64 15.71 -0.90
C GLY A 322 -11.33 15.22 -2.18
N ILE A 323 -11.49 13.90 -2.32
CA ILE A 323 -12.22 13.28 -3.43
C ILE A 323 -13.69 13.15 -3.01
N GLU A 324 -14.54 13.98 -3.61
CA GLU A 324 -15.98 13.99 -3.33
C GLU A 324 -16.69 12.70 -3.80
N PRO A 325 -17.91 12.41 -3.33
CA PRO A 325 -18.74 11.35 -3.90
C PRO A 325 -18.99 11.55 -5.41
N PRO A 326 -19.01 10.47 -6.21
CA PRO A 326 -19.23 10.56 -7.65
C PRO A 326 -20.71 10.79 -7.98
N ALA A 327 -20.99 11.35 -9.15
CA ALA A 327 -22.36 11.44 -9.67
C ALA A 327 -22.88 10.05 -10.06
N ALA A 328 -24.17 9.78 -9.82
CA ALA A 328 -24.80 8.48 -10.08
C ALA A 328 -24.73 8.00 -11.55
N SER A 329 -24.44 8.89 -12.51
CA SER A 329 -24.27 8.56 -13.93
C SER A 329 -22.89 8.01 -14.28
N THR A 330 -21.88 8.19 -13.42
CA THR A 330 -20.50 7.75 -13.70
C THR A 330 -20.29 6.28 -13.39
N TYR A 331 -19.18 5.70 -13.85
CA TYR A 331 -18.81 4.32 -13.49
C TYR A 331 -18.79 4.11 -11.97
N GLU A 332 -18.04 4.92 -11.22
CA GLU A 332 -17.96 4.81 -9.77
C GLU A 332 -19.32 5.02 -9.10
N GLY A 333 -20.10 6.00 -9.57
CA GLY A 333 -21.42 6.29 -9.03
C GLY A 333 -22.44 5.16 -9.24
N ARG A 334 -22.26 4.32 -10.26
CA ARG A 334 -23.04 3.08 -10.43
C ARG A 334 -22.52 1.95 -9.55
N LEU A 335 -21.20 1.81 -9.44
CA LEU A 335 -20.57 0.74 -8.66
C LEU A 335 -20.90 0.86 -7.15
N GLN A 336 -21.04 2.06 -6.61
CA GLN A 336 -21.38 2.23 -5.20
C GLN A 336 -22.89 2.19 -4.87
N GLN A 337 -23.79 2.03 -5.86
CA GLN A 337 -25.24 2.03 -5.59
C GLN A 337 -25.72 0.78 -4.85
N GLU A 338 -25.01 -0.33 -4.97
CA GLU A 338 -25.47 -1.63 -4.47
C GLU A 338 -24.88 -1.98 -3.10
N THR A 339 -23.74 -1.38 -2.72
CA THR A 339 -23.09 -1.64 -1.42
C THR A 339 -22.11 -0.54 -1.04
N ASP A 340 -21.97 -0.31 0.27
CA ASP A 340 -20.99 0.61 0.87
C ASP A 340 -19.66 -0.08 1.23
N LEU A 341 -19.46 -1.31 0.75
CA LEU A 341 -18.27 -2.13 1.04
C LEU A 341 -17.39 -2.35 -0.19
N PRO A 342 -16.07 -2.57 0.00
CA PRO A 342 -15.18 -2.91 -1.09
C PRO A 342 -15.64 -4.17 -1.81
N ARG A 343 -15.44 -4.26 -3.13
CA ARG A 343 -15.80 -5.48 -3.88
C ARG A 343 -14.97 -5.66 -5.13
N TYR A 344 -14.77 -6.92 -5.49
CA TYR A 344 -14.26 -7.33 -6.80
C TYR A 344 -15.44 -7.67 -7.72
N LEU A 345 -15.42 -7.13 -8.93
CA LEU A 345 -16.45 -7.37 -9.95
C LEU A 345 -15.79 -7.78 -11.27
N PRO A 346 -16.30 -8.81 -11.97
CA PRO A 346 -15.90 -9.04 -13.36
C PRO A 346 -16.12 -7.77 -14.19
N ALA A 347 -15.13 -7.37 -14.99
CA ALA A 347 -15.26 -6.19 -15.82
C ALA A 347 -16.38 -6.36 -16.87
N SER A 348 -16.64 -7.60 -17.29
CA SER A 348 -17.74 -7.98 -18.19
C SER A 348 -19.14 -7.64 -17.65
N ASP A 349 -19.29 -7.53 -16.33
CA ASP A 349 -20.57 -7.29 -15.67
C ASP A 349 -20.84 -5.79 -15.51
N ILE A 350 -19.86 -4.94 -15.82
CA ILE A 350 -19.96 -3.49 -15.67
C ILE A 350 -20.48 -2.87 -16.98
N GLY A 351 -21.73 -2.41 -16.94
CA GLY A 351 -22.34 -1.70 -18.06
C GLY A 351 -21.73 -0.31 -18.30
N ALA A 352 -21.87 0.19 -19.53
CA ALA A 352 -21.36 1.51 -19.93
C ALA A 352 -21.90 2.65 -19.06
N ALA A 353 -21.03 3.58 -18.67
CA ALA A 353 -21.34 4.75 -17.87
C ALA A 353 -20.46 5.95 -18.28
N GLU A 354 -20.71 7.11 -17.67
CA GLU A 354 -19.91 8.31 -17.91
C GLU A 354 -18.56 8.23 -17.17
N GLN A 355 -17.51 8.77 -17.79
CA GLN A 355 -16.26 8.99 -17.07
C GLN A 355 -16.44 10.19 -16.14
N ARG A 356 -15.97 10.05 -14.89
CA ARG A 356 -16.00 11.14 -13.92
C ARG A 356 -14.99 12.24 -14.30
N THR A 357 -15.34 13.51 -14.07
CA THR A 357 -14.37 14.61 -14.19
C THR A 357 -13.26 14.47 -13.17
N HIS A 358 -12.01 14.62 -13.59
CA HIS A 358 -10.85 14.42 -12.73
C HIS A 358 -9.67 15.34 -13.07
N ASP A 359 -8.67 15.34 -12.21
CA ASP A 359 -7.34 15.91 -12.47
C ASP A 359 -6.26 14.82 -12.31
N TYR A 360 -4.99 15.21 -12.18
CA TYR A 360 -3.87 14.27 -12.10
C TYR A 360 -3.74 13.53 -10.75
N ARG A 361 -4.53 13.87 -9.72
CA ARG A 361 -4.45 13.24 -8.39
C ARG A 361 -5.26 11.95 -8.30
N TYR A 362 -6.21 11.76 -9.22
CA TYR A 362 -7.14 10.64 -9.26
C TYR A 362 -7.50 10.31 -10.70
N PHE A 363 -7.35 9.04 -11.10
CA PHE A 363 -7.65 8.57 -12.44
C PHE A 363 -8.91 7.66 -12.40
N PRO A 364 -10.09 8.18 -12.79
CA PRO A 364 -11.33 7.42 -12.78
C PRO A 364 -11.36 6.32 -13.82
N LEU A 365 -12.31 5.43 -13.67
CA LEU A 365 -12.64 4.46 -14.71
C LEU A 365 -13.15 5.16 -15.96
N ASP A 366 -12.66 4.70 -17.11
CA ASP A 366 -13.23 5.01 -18.41
C ASP A 366 -13.63 3.73 -19.15
N ARG A 367 -14.18 3.91 -20.36
CA ARG A 367 -14.63 2.79 -21.18
C ARG A 367 -13.50 1.82 -21.54
N ALA A 368 -12.35 2.35 -21.93
CA ALA A 368 -11.21 1.53 -22.35
C ALA A 368 -10.68 0.70 -21.17
N THR A 369 -10.64 1.30 -19.98
CA THR A 369 -10.24 0.67 -18.74
C THR A 369 -11.11 -0.56 -18.45
N ILE A 370 -12.43 -0.42 -18.53
CA ILE A 370 -13.38 -1.54 -18.33
C ILE A 370 -13.25 -2.60 -19.44
N GLU A 371 -13.18 -2.20 -20.71
CA GLU A 371 -13.13 -3.12 -21.85
C GLU A 371 -11.84 -3.98 -21.88
N HIS A 372 -10.78 -3.53 -21.18
CA HIS A 372 -9.47 -4.17 -21.18
C HIS A 372 -9.01 -4.71 -19.82
N ALA A 373 -9.84 -4.62 -18.78
CA ALA A 373 -9.60 -5.23 -17.47
C ALA A 373 -10.29 -6.61 -17.36
N ASP A 374 -9.81 -7.47 -16.46
CA ASP A 374 -10.54 -8.70 -16.11
C ASP A 374 -11.55 -8.44 -15.00
N ALA A 375 -11.20 -7.57 -14.06
CA ALA A 375 -12.07 -7.15 -12.97
C ALA A 375 -11.78 -5.73 -12.48
N VAL A 376 -12.69 -5.22 -11.67
CA VAL A 376 -12.57 -3.97 -10.94
C VAL A 376 -12.63 -4.25 -9.45
N LEU A 377 -11.64 -3.75 -8.70
CA LEU A 377 -11.75 -3.56 -7.24
C LEU A 377 -12.32 -2.17 -6.99
N HIS A 378 -13.58 -2.10 -6.59
CA HIS A 378 -14.23 -0.84 -6.22
C HIS A 378 -14.23 -0.66 -4.70
N ILE A 379 -13.73 0.47 -4.23
CA ILE A 379 -13.80 0.94 -2.85
C ILE A 379 -14.75 2.14 -2.81
N PRO A 380 -15.94 2.04 -2.17
CA PRO A 380 -16.89 3.13 -2.14
C PRO A 380 -16.35 4.39 -1.45
N THR A 381 -15.72 4.22 -0.27
CA THR A 381 -15.17 5.32 0.50
C THR A 381 -13.91 4.88 1.24
N GLY A 382 -12.85 5.70 1.20
CA GLY A 382 -11.69 5.55 2.09
C GLY A 382 -12.08 5.66 3.56
N VAL A 383 -11.32 5.04 4.46
CA VAL A 383 -11.59 5.12 5.91
C VAL A 383 -10.49 5.91 6.59
N ASP A 384 -10.86 7.07 7.12
CA ASP A 384 -10.01 7.87 7.99
C ASP A 384 -10.70 8.15 9.33
N ALA A 385 -9.97 8.84 10.21
CA ALA A 385 -10.44 9.20 11.54
C ALA A 385 -11.68 10.10 11.52
N ALA A 386 -11.90 10.88 10.45
CA ALA A 386 -13.07 11.76 10.30
C ALA A 386 -14.31 10.96 9.85
N VAL A 387 -14.15 10.05 8.87
CA VAL A 387 -15.22 9.14 8.42
C VAL A 387 -15.79 8.33 9.59
N LEU A 388 -14.91 7.81 10.46
CA LEU A 388 -15.37 7.09 11.65
C LEU A 388 -16.04 8.02 12.67
N ALA A 389 -15.53 9.24 12.85
CA ALA A 389 -16.16 10.21 13.74
C ALA A 389 -17.60 10.54 13.30
N ASP A 390 -17.80 10.79 12.00
CA ASP A 390 -19.12 11.06 11.41
C ASP A 390 -20.08 9.87 11.62
N ARG A 391 -19.58 8.64 11.45
CA ARG A 391 -20.34 7.41 11.74
C ARG A 391 -20.78 7.33 13.20
N ILE A 392 -19.90 7.67 14.14
CA ILE A 392 -20.18 7.60 15.57
C ILE A 392 -21.16 8.71 15.99
N VAL A 393 -21.00 9.92 15.48
CA VAL A 393 -21.88 11.07 15.74
C VAL A 393 -23.30 10.85 15.18
N ALA A 394 -23.44 10.08 14.11
CA ALA A 394 -24.75 9.72 13.56
C ALA A 394 -25.60 8.84 14.51
N LEU A 395 -25.00 8.24 15.55
CA LEU A 395 -25.74 7.44 16.52
C LEU A 395 -26.58 8.33 17.45
N PRO A 396 -27.77 7.87 17.90
CA PRO A 396 -28.67 8.69 18.70
C PRO A 396 -28.06 9.17 20.01
N GLY A 397 -28.18 10.47 20.31
CA GLY A 397 -27.78 11.04 21.59
C GLY A 397 -26.27 11.07 21.84
N VAL A 398 -25.46 10.92 20.78
CA VAL A 398 -24.00 11.01 20.87
C VAL A 398 -23.54 12.46 20.81
N GLU A 399 -22.63 12.80 21.71
CA GLU A 399 -21.90 14.06 21.70
C GLU A 399 -20.40 13.78 21.52
N GLN A 400 -19.76 14.55 20.64
CA GLN A 400 -18.32 14.51 20.41
C GLN A 400 -17.63 15.64 21.17
N VAL A 401 -16.50 15.31 21.79
CA VAL A 401 -15.53 16.26 22.31
C VAL A 401 -14.21 16.04 21.58
N VAL A 402 -13.62 17.11 21.03
CA VAL A 402 -12.27 17.08 20.46
C VAL A 402 -11.35 17.72 21.48
N ALA A 403 -10.42 16.93 22.01
CA ALA A 403 -9.49 17.41 23.02
C ALA A 403 -8.63 18.56 22.48
N SER A 404 -8.50 19.61 23.29
CA SER A 404 -7.87 20.87 22.87
C SER A 404 -7.22 21.57 24.05
N GLU A 405 -6.47 22.64 23.78
CA GLU A 405 -5.99 23.52 24.84
C GLU A 405 -7.17 24.21 25.55
N GLU A 406 -8.19 24.61 24.79
CA GLU A 406 -9.33 25.41 25.27
C GLU A 406 -10.22 24.65 26.27
N ASP A 407 -10.35 23.33 26.14
CA ASP A 407 -11.09 22.49 27.08
C ASP A 407 -10.24 21.97 28.25
N GLY A 408 -8.96 22.35 28.31
CA GLY A 408 -8.02 21.95 29.37
C GLY A 408 -7.50 20.53 29.25
N SER A 409 -7.65 19.88 28.09
CA SER A 409 -7.10 18.55 27.84
C SER A 409 -5.56 18.56 27.84
N PRO A 410 -4.91 17.47 28.26
CA PRO A 410 -3.46 17.33 28.14
C PRO A 410 -2.99 17.47 26.68
N GLU A 411 -1.85 18.13 26.46
CA GLU A 411 -1.28 18.34 25.13
C GLU A 411 -1.10 17.04 24.33
N ALA A 412 -0.76 15.94 25.02
CA ALA A 412 -0.63 14.62 24.41
C ALA A 412 -1.92 14.10 23.76
N ALA A 413 -3.09 14.60 24.16
CA ALA A 413 -4.39 14.19 23.64
C ALA A 413 -5.00 15.20 22.65
N TRP A 414 -4.33 16.31 22.33
CA TRP A 414 -4.91 17.32 21.44
C TRP A 414 -5.20 16.76 20.05
N GLY A 415 -6.44 16.96 19.58
CA GLY A 415 -6.96 16.39 18.34
C GLY A 415 -7.72 15.07 18.52
N ASP A 416 -7.50 14.35 19.64
CA ASP A 416 -8.22 13.11 19.93
C ASP A 416 -9.71 13.37 20.10
N ARG A 417 -10.52 12.41 19.63
CA ARG A 417 -11.99 12.50 19.61
C ARG A 417 -12.58 11.56 20.64
N PHE A 418 -13.42 12.07 21.52
CA PHE A 418 -14.09 11.34 22.58
C PHE A 418 -15.61 11.40 22.37
N PHE A 419 -16.27 10.25 22.43
CA PHE A 419 -17.71 10.13 22.14
C PHE A 419 -18.47 9.66 23.37
N PHE A 420 -19.50 10.42 23.75
CA PHE A 420 -20.30 10.22 24.95
C PHE A 420 -21.78 10.05 24.61
N VAL A 421 -22.52 9.41 25.52
CA VAL A 421 -23.99 9.46 25.52
C VAL A 421 -24.44 10.18 26.78
N GLY A 422 -25.30 11.19 26.62
CA GLY A 422 -25.85 11.99 27.71
C GLY A 422 -24.94 13.14 28.19
N PRO A 423 -25.51 14.13 28.90
CA PRO A 423 -24.84 15.39 29.25
C PRO A 423 -23.76 15.24 30.33
N ASP A 424 -23.77 14.14 31.10
CA ASP A 424 -22.87 13.93 32.22
C ASP A 424 -21.42 13.60 31.80
N ARG A 425 -21.20 13.26 30.52
CA ARG A 425 -19.89 12.96 29.89
C ARG A 425 -18.94 12.11 30.76
N ARG A 426 -19.48 11.19 31.59
CA ARG A 426 -18.68 10.50 32.62
C ARG A 426 -17.60 9.57 32.08
N GLN A 427 -17.89 8.87 30.99
CA GLN A 427 -16.96 7.94 30.38
C GLN A 427 -17.29 7.81 28.89
N PRO A 428 -16.32 8.04 28.00
CA PRO A 428 -16.53 7.85 26.57
C PRO A 428 -16.78 6.37 26.28
N PHE A 429 -17.72 6.07 25.39
CA PHE A 429 -17.94 4.70 24.94
C PHE A 429 -17.12 4.36 23.70
N ALA A 430 -16.67 5.38 22.98
CA ALA A 430 -15.72 5.28 21.90
C ALA A 430 -14.71 6.43 21.95
N THR A 431 -13.49 6.17 21.49
CA THR A 431 -12.50 7.23 21.23
C THR A 431 -11.76 6.97 19.93
N ILE A 432 -11.30 8.03 19.27
CA ILE A 432 -10.34 7.96 18.16
C ILE A 432 -9.12 8.76 18.59
N VAL A 433 -7.97 8.10 18.68
CA VAL A 433 -6.72 8.68 19.15
C VAL A 433 -5.65 8.60 18.07
N GLU A 434 -4.86 9.66 17.91
CA GLU A 434 -3.86 9.78 16.83
C GLU A 434 -2.41 9.75 17.33
N ARG A 435 -2.19 9.64 18.64
CA ARG A 435 -0.87 9.64 19.28
C ARG A 435 -0.80 8.61 20.39
N ASP A 436 0.41 8.15 20.68
CA ASP A 436 0.65 7.34 21.87
C ASP A 436 0.72 8.24 23.11
N VAL A 437 0.25 7.72 24.24
CA VAL A 437 0.43 8.35 25.54
C VAL A 437 1.61 7.65 26.23
N PRO A 438 2.72 8.37 26.51
CA PRO A 438 3.91 7.80 27.12
C PRO A 438 3.61 7.06 28.43
N GLY A 439 4.10 5.82 28.57
CA GLY A 439 3.88 4.97 29.73
C GLY A 439 2.49 4.32 29.83
N PHE A 440 1.63 4.49 28.81
CA PHE A 440 0.29 3.94 28.82
C PHE A 440 0.00 2.98 27.65
N ASP A 441 0.11 3.44 26.40
CA ASP A 441 -0.36 2.68 25.23
C ASP A 441 0.56 2.69 24.01
N GLU A 442 1.84 3.03 24.22
CA GLU A 442 2.96 3.00 23.25
C GLU A 442 3.12 1.66 22.49
N ALA A 443 2.52 0.58 23.01
CA ALA A 443 2.47 -0.71 22.32
C ALA A 443 1.74 -0.64 20.96
N SER A 444 0.89 0.37 20.75
CA SER A 444 0.14 0.58 19.49
C SER A 444 0.99 1.25 18.41
N GLN A 445 2.05 1.97 18.81
CA GLN A 445 2.93 2.72 17.93
C GLN A 445 2.13 3.70 17.06
N LEU A 446 1.30 4.55 17.64
CA LEU A 446 0.49 5.53 16.92
C LEU A 446 1.29 6.75 16.48
N ASP A 447 2.48 7.01 17.05
CA ASP A 447 3.36 8.13 16.68
C ASP A 447 4.06 7.93 15.31
N ARG A 448 3.30 7.46 14.32
CA ARG A 448 3.64 7.30 12.92
C ARG A 448 2.70 8.17 12.09
N PRO A 449 3.19 8.83 11.01
CA PRO A 449 2.33 9.65 10.16
C PRO A 449 1.09 8.90 9.65
N GLY A 450 -0.09 9.48 9.87
CA GLY A 450 -1.36 8.97 9.37
C GLY A 450 -1.93 7.74 10.10
N VAL A 451 -1.34 7.32 11.22
CA VAL A 451 -1.85 6.19 12.03
C VAL A 451 -2.78 6.71 13.13
N PHE A 452 -3.92 6.04 13.30
CA PHE A 452 -4.85 6.32 14.39
C PHE A 452 -5.45 5.02 14.94
N ARG A 453 -6.07 5.08 16.12
CA ARG A 453 -6.71 3.95 16.79
C ARG A 453 -8.15 4.27 17.20
N LEU A 454 -9.08 3.43 16.78
CA LEU A 454 -10.45 3.42 17.29
C LEU A 454 -10.53 2.55 18.54
N ASN A 455 -11.13 3.04 19.62
CA ASN A 455 -11.32 2.33 20.89
C ASN A 455 -12.79 2.23 21.24
N LEU A 456 -13.25 1.09 21.77
CA LEU A 456 -14.67 0.82 22.03
C LEU A 456 -14.90 0.13 23.40
N ASP A 457 -15.86 0.62 24.19
CA ASP A 457 -16.35 0.00 25.45
C ASP A 457 -17.31 -1.17 25.14
N LEU A 458 -16.75 -2.34 24.84
CA LEU A 458 -17.54 -3.55 24.54
C LEU A 458 -18.14 -4.18 25.81
N GLY A 459 -17.53 -3.92 26.95
CA GLY A 459 -17.86 -4.56 28.21
C GLY A 459 -17.51 -6.04 28.25
N ARG A 460 -17.77 -6.64 29.41
CA ARG A 460 -17.29 -7.98 29.73
C ARG A 460 -17.78 -9.08 28.78
N ALA A 461 -19.07 -9.11 28.48
CA ALA A 461 -19.67 -10.21 27.71
C ALA A 461 -19.16 -10.25 26.28
N GLU A 462 -19.11 -9.11 25.60
CA GLU A 462 -18.64 -9.05 24.21
C GLU A 462 -17.11 -9.19 24.12
N PHE A 463 -16.36 -8.62 25.07
CA PHE A 463 -14.93 -8.86 25.18
C PHE A 463 -14.61 -10.36 25.32
N GLU A 464 -15.29 -11.07 26.23
CA GLU A 464 -15.14 -12.52 26.40
C GLU A 464 -15.47 -13.28 25.12
N ARG A 465 -16.51 -12.86 24.40
CA ARG A 465 -16.93 -13.48 23.14
C ARG A 465 -15.88 -13.34 22.04
N LEU A 466 -15.24 -12.16 21.93
CA LEU A 466 -14.24 -11.87 20.90
C LEU A 466 -12.90 -12.54 21.17
N PHE A 467 -12.41 -12.47 22.41
CA PHE A 467 -11.04 -12.87 22.74
C PHE A 467 -10.94 -14.23 23.43
N GLY A 468 -12.06 -14.83 23.83
CA GLY A 468 -12.09 -16.16 24.46
C GLY A 468 -11.68 -16.19 25.93
N PHE A 469 -11.39 -15.03 26.54
CA PHE A 469 -11.05 -14.88 27.95
C PHE A 469 -11.68 -13.61 28.56
N PRO A 470 -11.91 -13.58 29.88
CA PRO A 470 -12.49 -12.41 30.54
C PRO A 470 -11.52 -11.23 30.62
N PRO A 471 -12.00 -9.96 30.62
CA PRO A 471 -11.16 -8.77 30.79
C PRO A 471 -10.12 -8.91 31.91
N LYS A 472 -10.52 -9.46 33.07
CA LYS A 472 -9.66 -9.67 34.25
C LYS A 472 -8.46 -10.60 34.02
N ALA A 473 -8.47 -11.41 32.96
CA ALA A 473 -7.38 -12.34 32.61
C ALA A 473 -6.46 -11.75 31.52
N PHE A 474 -6.69 -10.51 31.08
CA PHE A 474 -5.95 -9.91 29.97
C PHE A 474 -4.43 -9.92 30.15
N GLU A 475 -3.89 -9.64 31.34
CA GLU A 475 -2.44 -9.63 31.55
C GLU A 475 -1.78 -11.00 31.30
N GLU A 476 -2.51 -12.10 31.52
CA GLU A 476 -2.01 -13.45 31.22
C GLU A 476 -1.95 -13.71 29.71
N HIS A 477 -2.84 -13.08 28.94
CA HIS A 477 -2.98 -13.23 27.48
C HIS A 477 -2.34 -12.10 26.68
N ARG A 478 -1.83 -11.04 27.32
CA ARG A 478 -1.33 -9.83 26.66
C ARG A 478 -0.29 -10.12 25.58
N HIS A 479 0.56 -11.12 25.83
CA HIS A 479 1.64 -11.56 24.94
C HIS A 479 1.15 -12.19 23.62
N GLU A 480 -0.13 -12.53 23.51
CA GLU A 480 -0.75 -13.12 22.31
C GLU A 480 -1.11 -12.06 21.25
N PHE A 481 -1.05 -10.77 21.60
CA PHE A 481 -1.52 -9.68 20.75
C PHE A 481 -0.38 -8.76 20.31
N ASP A 482 -0.35 -8.49 19.00
CA ASP A 482 0.38 -7.36 18.43
C ASP A 482 -0.56 -6.14 18.39
N PHE A 483 -0.34 -5.19 19.30
CA PHE A 483 -1.19 -4.00 19.41
C PHE A 483 -0.95 -2.97 18.30
N ALA A 484 0.13 -3.10 17.52
CA ALA A 484 0.43 -2.22 16.40
C ALA A 484 -0.09 -2.76 15.05
N ARG A 485 -0.64 -3.98 15.05
CA ARG A 485 -1.20 -4.65 13.86
C ARG A 485 -2.39 -3.85 13.32
N LEU A 486 -2.33 -3.56 12.02
CA LEU A 486 -3.37 -2.77 11.36
C LEU A 486 -4.63 -3.61 11.12
N ASP A 487 -5.76 -2.92 11.00
CA ASP A 487 -7.05 -3.46 10.59
C ASP A 487 -7.44 -4.77 11.32
N THR A 488 -7.12 -4.85 12.61
CA THR A 488 -7.39 -6.02 13.45
C THR A 488 -8.05 -5.60 14.75
N VAL A 489 -9.14 -6.27 15.11
CA VAL A 489 -9.78 -6.10 16.43
C VAL A 489 -8.91 -6.78 17.49
N SER A 490 -8.35 -5.98 18.39
CA SER A 490 -7.50 -6.44 19.50
C SER A 490 -8.04 -5.91 20.83
N PRO A 491 -7.72 -6.53 21.98
CA PRO A 491 -7.94 -5.90 23.28
C PRO A 491 -7.21 -4.55 23.34
N HIS A 492 -7.79 -3.56 24.01
CA HIS A 492 -7.11 -2.27 24.17
C HIS A 492 -5.87 -2.43 25.08
N PRO A 493 -4.68 -1.92 24.71
CA PRO A 493 -3.44 -2.13 25.46
C PRO A 493 -3.48 -1.63 26.91
N GLY A 494 -4.09 -0.47 27.18
CA GLY A 494 -4.28 0.06 28.54
C GLY A 494 -5.63 -0.23 29.21
N TYR A 495 -6.72 -0.42 28.45
CA TYR A 495 -8.09 -0.49 28.98
C TYR A 495 -8.79 -1.85 28.81
N ALA A 496 -8.09 -2.89 28.32
CA ALA A 496 -8.68 -4.23 28.17
C ALA A 496 -9.25 -4.80 29.47
N LEU A 497 -8.64 -4.52 30.65
CA LEU A 497 -9.17 -4.92 31.96
C LEU A 497 -10.58 -4.38 32.25
N TYR A 498 -10.97 -3.28 31.59
CA TYR A 498 -12.31 -2.67 31.69
C TYR A 498 -13.25 -3.11 30.57
N GLY A 499 -12.82 -4.04 29.71
CA GLY A 499 -13.60 -4.56 28.59
C GLY A 499 -13.52 -3.70 27.31
N PHE A 500 -12.46 -2.92 27.14
CA PHE A 500 -12.23 -2.16 25.91
C PHE A 500 -11.50 -3.00 24.85
N ALA A 501 -11.90 -2.81 23.60
CA ALA A 501 -11.16 -3.25 22.43
C ALA A 501 -10.65 -2.04 21.63
N SER A 502 -9.71 -2.29 20.74
CA SER A 502 -9.13 -1.29 19.86
C SER A 502 -8.85 -1.84 18.47
N ILE A 503 -8.86 -0.96 17.48
CA ILE A 503 -8.47 -1.24 16.09
C ILE A 503 -7.53 -0.12 15.64
N VAL A 504 -6.32 -0.46 15.19
CA VAL A 504 -5.38 0.50 14.59
C VAL A 504 -5.64 0.56 13.08
N MET A 505 -5.81 1.75 12.52
CA MET A 505 -6.08 1.96 11.09
C MET A 505 -7.16 1.02 10.51
N PRO A 506 -8.40 1.04 11.03
CA PRO A 506 -9.49 0.27 10.45
C PRO A 506 -9.68 0.57 8.96
N GLY A 507 -9.77 -0.48 8.15
CA GLY A 507 -10.05 -0.42 6.72
C GLY A 507 -11.54 -0.54 6.40
N PRO A 508 -11.93 -0.27 5.14
CA PRO A 508 -13.34 -0.33 4.71
C PRO A 508 -13.97 -1.72 4.85
N GLN A 509 -13.19 -2.80 4.77
CA GLN A 509 -13.63 -4.18 4.97
C GLN A 509 -14.13 -4.46 6.39
N LEU A 510 -13.62 -3.73 7.39
CA LEU A 510 -13.96 -3.94 8.80
C LEU A 510 -15.16 -3.10 9.24
N LEU A 511 -15.67 -2.21 8.38
CA LEU A 511 -16.81 -1.33 8.69
C LEU A 511 -18.05 -2.08 9.21
N PRO A 512 -18.49 -3.22 8.65
CA PRO A 512 -19.64 -3.95 9.19
C PRO A 512 -19.43 -4.43 10.64
N GLU A 513 -18.22 -4.88 10.95
CA GLU A 513 -17.88 -5.31 12.30
C GLU A 513 -17.75 -4.12 13.24
N ILE A 514 -17.18 -3.01 12.77
CA ILE A 514 -17.14 -1.73 13.50
C ILE A 514 -18.55 -1.26 13.83
N ASP A 515 -19.48 -1.26 12.86
CA ASP A 515 -20.87 -0.84 13.07
C ASP A 515 -21.55 -1.75 14.12
N ARG A 516 -21.30 -3.07 14.09
CA ARG A 516 -21.80 -4.02 15.10
C ARG A 516 -21.22 -3.73 16.49
N LEU A 517 -19.91 -3.51 16.60
CA LEU A 517 -19.23 -3.22 17.85
C LEU A 517 -19.64 -1.85 18.41
N LEU A 518 -19.84 -0.85 17.55
CA LEU A 518 -20.36 0.46 17.90
C LEU A 518 -21.77 0.36 18.46
N ALA A 519 -22.66 -0.42 17.85
CA ALA A 519 -24.01 -0.62 18.38
C ALA A 519 -23.99 -1.21 19.80
N ILE A 520 -23.05 -2.13 20.09
CA ILE A 520 -22.86 -2.69 21.44
C ILE A 520 -22.35 -1.63 22.40
N ALA A 521 -21.28 -0.91 22.04
CA ALA A 521 -20.68 0.10 22.91
C ALA A 521 -21.65 1.26 23.19
N HIS A 522 -22.35 1.73 22.16
CA HIS A 522 -23.39 2.77 22.26
C HIS A 522 -24.57 2.32 23.12
N GLY A 523 -25.13 1.13 22.88
CA GLY A 523 -26.23 0.60 23.67
C GLY A 523 -25.89 0.51 25.16
N ARG A 524 -24.66 0.10 25.48
CA ARG A 524 -24.15 0.09 26.86
C ARG A 524 -24.04 1.48 27.47
N ALA A 525 -23.64 2.47 26.69
CA ALA A 525 -23.52 3.86 27.14
C ALA A 525 -24.91 4.47 27.40
N ALA A 526 -25.86 4.27 26.49
CA ALA A 526 -27.25 4.69 26.64
C ALA A 526 -27.90 4.06 27.88
N ASP A 527 -27.71 2.76 28.09
CA ASP A 527 -28.14 2.05 29.29
C ASP A 527 -27.57 2.64 30.59
N ARG A 528 -26.31 3.12 30.57
CA ARG A 528 -25.68 3.79 31.71
C ARG A 528 -26.32 5.14 31.98
N ASP A 529 -26.56 5.93 30.95
CA ASP A 529 -27.19 7.25 31.04
C ASP A 529 -28.65 7.14 31.55
N ASP A 530 -29.44 6.23 30.97
CA ASP A 530 -30.81 5.94 31.42
C ASP A 530 -30.87 5.57 32.91
N ARG A 531 -29.94 4.71 33.37
CA ARG A 531 -29.85 4.35 34.79
C ARG A 531 -29.45 5.54 35.67
N ALA A 532 -28.59 6.43 35.18
CA ALA A 532 -28.21 7.65 35.90
C ALA A 532 -29.39 8.63 36.01
N ALA A 533 -30.10 8.88 34.90
CA ALA A 533 -31.29 9.73 34.85
C ALA A 533 -32.42 9.22 35.76
N ARG A 534 -32.65 7.90 35.81
CA ARG A 534 -33.63 7.29 36.74
C ARG A 534 -33.25 7.48 38.21
N ARG A 535 -31.96 7.42 38.55
CA ARG A 535 -31.47 7.67 39.91
C ARG A 535 -31.58 9.15 40.30
N ALA A 536 -31.36 10.06 39.36
CA ALA A 536 -31.50 11.50 39.59
C ALA A 536 -32.97 11.92 39.78
N THR A 537 -33.91 11.28 39.09
CA THR A 537 -35.35 11.57 39.19
C THR A 537 -36.05 10.90 40.38
N HIS A 538 -35.48 9.81 40.92
CA HIS A 538 -35.92 9.17 42.17
C HIS A 538 -34.74 9.08 43.15
N PRO A 539 -34.32 10.19 43.79
CA PRO A 539 -33.37 10.10 44.90
C PRO A 539 -34.00 9.20 45.95
N GLN A 540 -33.33 8.10 46.32
CA GLN A 540 -33.80 7.25 47.41
C GLN A 540 -33.97 8.12 48.65
N SER A 541 -35.23 8.34 49.04
CA SER A 541 -35.58 8.95 50.31
C SER A 541 -35.32 7.92 51.43
N GLY A 542 -34.29 8.18 52.23
CA GLY A 542 -33.97 7.46 53.46
C GLY A 542 -32.74 6.56 53.34
N ALA A 543 -31.82 6.49 54.29
CA ALA A 543 -31.78 7.00 55.66
C ALA A 543 -30.31 7.14 56.12
#